data_AF-A0A6N2DXD9-F1
#
_entry.id   AF-A0A6N2DXD9-F1
#
_cell.length_a   1.000
_cell.length_b   1.000
_cell.length_c   1.000
_cell.angle_alpha   90.00
_cell.angle_beta   90.00
_cell.angle_gamma   90.00
#
_symmetry.space_group_name_H-M   'P 1'
#
loop_
_entity.id
_entity.type
_entity.pdbx_description
1 polymer ?
#
loop_
_entity_poly.entity_id
_entity_poly.type
_entity_poly.pdbx_seq_one_letter_code
_entity_poly.pdbx_strand_id
1 'polypeptide(L)'
;MQLRENLITETGWDIVETRFDTANITPGGSNFLIGNGYYGYRGTHADWRADSQVGFLVTDTYDKADGKWKELCNVPNPLYLQLRDASGDLSCLTEQPHSYRRELNFRYSRHRMEASWKREAGSITVSEERVALRGQLHGIVQKTVVSADHECWVELSCGVDTEVWSLNGNHFAQCQPIGAETQGTAARVELLTAETGLPIVVGHRVFLDSQEVTPGANEGSTAGDQHESVQHEGIQHEGVLYLRADEPREILIFAAVYSANDLRQPGGDTQQPIHEELLSEQATLRQVLNDALREMIDHGYGMLVNESNKIWDRIWDDCDIRVSGDDAAQTLLRYNLYHNIIATPMHSERLPIGARGLSCQAYQGAAFWDQEIFNMPMFLYTRPEIARNILRYRFHTLDGARAKARELGYKGAFYAWVSGKDGYEICPSHFFVDVLSGRAIRNHFNDWQIHISPDIAYAVFLYLDVTDDWDFISGYGAEIVFEVARFLQSCVYYKPEKQRYELIRLLGPDEYHENVDNNFFTAFQTRFVLSRAASLFDELMNKDPDCALALQQKLELSQSDKDFWKDVSERLLVHKPSSSGVI
;
A
#
# COMPACT_ATOMS: atom_id res chain seq x y z
N MET A 1 3.50 4.37 29.46
CA MET A 1 3.91 5.77 29.27
C MET A 1 2.86 6.50 28.43
N GLN A 2 2.54 7.75 28.75
CA GLN A 2 1.54 8.53 28.02
C GLN A 2 2.15 9.24 26.81
N LEU A 3 1.52 9.12 25.64
CA LEU A 3 1.91 9.77 24.38
C LEU A 3 1.05 11.02 24.12
N ARG A 4 -0.28 10.88 24.32
CA ARG A 4 -1.29 11.95 24.28
C ARG A 4 -2.42 11.61 25.28
N GLU A 5 -3.40 12.50 25.45
CA GLU A 5 -4.47 12.37 26.45
C GLU A 5 -5.08 10.95 26.52
N ASN A 6 -5.49 10.36 25.38
CA ASN A 6 -6.06 9.01 25.31
C ASN A 6 -5.15 7.98 24.64
N LEU A 7 -3.86 8.31 24.40
CA LEU A 7 -2.91 7.41 23.75
C LEU A 7 -1.73 7.11 24.66
N ILE A 8 -1.49 5.83 24.90
CA ILE A 8 -0.37 5.35 25.70
C ILE A 8 0.45 4.33 24.90
N THR A 9 1.62 3.99 25.44
CA THR A 9 2.41 2.83 25.06
C THR A 9 2.84 2.10 26.32
N GLU A 10 2.72 0.78 26.34
CA GLU A 10 3.01 -0.05 27.51
C GLU A 10 4.37 -0.73 27.40
N THR A 11 4.78 -1.08 26.18
CA THR A 11 5.96 -1.90 25.91
C THR A 11 6.99 -1.21 25.02
N GLY A 12 6.63 -0.07 24.43
CA GLY A 12 7.42 0.57 23.38
C GLY A 12 7.32 -0.10 22.01
N TRP A 13 6.42 -1.07 21.88
CA TRP A 13 6.10 -1.82 20.67
C TRP A 13 4.61 -1.73 20.27
N ASP A 14 3.90 -0.83 20.94
CA ASP A 14 2.47 -0.67 20.89
C ASP A 14 2.06 0.81 20.99
N ILE A 15 0.95 1.14 20.33
CA ILE A 15 0.14 2.33 20.63
C ILE A 15 -1.22 1.83 21.08
N VAL A 16 -1.72 2.38 22.18
CA VAL A 16 -2.99 2.00 22.79
C VAL A 16 -3.87 3.22 22.96
N GLU A 17 -5.07 3.17 22.41
CA GLU A 17 -6.17 4.09 22.70
C GLU A 17 -7.03 3.55 23.84
N THR A 18 -7.17 4.33 24.92
CA THR A 18 -7.83 3.88 26.16
C THR A 18 -9.28 4.35 26.30
N ARG A 19 -9.80 5.10 25.33
CA ARG A 19 -11.18 5.59 25.31
C ARG A 19 -11.65 5.76 23.87
N PHE A 20 -12.86 5.30 23.59
CA PHE A 20 -13.48 5.49 22.29
C PHE A 20 -13.92 6.95 22.09
N ASP A 21 -13.58 7.50 20.93
CA ASP A 21 -13.98 8.84 20.49
C ASP A 21 -14.32 8.80 19.00
N THR A 22 -15.52 9.23 18.62
CA THR A 22 -15.97 9.23 17.22
C THR A 22 -15.14 10.16 16.35
N ALA A 23 -14.52 11.20 16.92
CA ALA A 23 -13.57 12.05 16.21
C ALA A 23 -12.31 11.28 15.75
N ASN A 24 -12.01 10.13 16.37
CA ASN A 24 -10.87 9.29 16.05
C ASN A 24 -11.16 8.18 15.03
N ILE A 25 -12.35 8.10 14.44
CA ILE A 25 -12.68 7.08 13.44
C ILE A 25 -11.73 7.18 12.23
N THR A 26 -11.67 8.35 11.58
CA THR A 26 -10.81 8.57 10.41
C THR A 26 -9.31 8.47 10.73
N PRO A 27 -8.74 9.26 11.67
CA PRO A 27 -7.32 9.20 11.95
C PRO A 27 -6.92 7.88 12.62
N GLY A 28 -7.79 7.29 13.45
CA GLY A 28 -7.56 5.99 14.08
C GLY A 28 -7.51 4.85 13.07
N GLY A 29 -8.38 4.86 12.05
CA GLY A 29 -8.30 3.84 10.98
C GLY A 29 -6.97 3.84 10.24
N SER A 30 -6.30 4.99 10.12
CA SER A 30 -4.95 5.08 9.54
C SER A 30 -3.85 4.77 10.56
N ASN A 31 -3.96 5.27 11.79
CA ASN A 31 -2.93 5.12 12.81
C ASN A 31 -2.85 3.71 13.40
N PHE A 32 -3.96 2.96 13.37
CA PHE A 32 -4.05 1.57 13.83
C PHE A 32 -4.11 0.57 12.66
N LEU A 33 -3.74 1.01 11.45
CA LEU A 33 -3.64 0.20 10.24
C LEU A 33 -2.70 -0.98 10.45
N ILE A 34 -3.14 -2.16 10.01
CA ILE A 34 -2.27 -3.33 9.82
C ILE A 34 -2.05 -3.60 8.34
N GLY A 35 -0.94 -4.24 8.02
CA GLY A 35 -0.62 -4.61 6.64
C GLY A 35 0.64 -5.45 6.53
N ASN A 36 0.94 -5.86 5.31
CA ASN A 36 2.09 -6.72 4.99
C ASN A 36 2.82 -6.34 3.68
N GLY A 37 2.41 -5.25 3.03
CA GLY A 37 2.94 -4.77 1.76
C GLY A 37 2.14 -5.25 0.53
N TYR A 38 1.30 -6.27 0.66
CA TYR A 38 0.34 -6.69 -0.38
C TYR A 38 -1.03 -6.04 -0.14
N TYR A 39 -1.46 -5.93 1.11
CA TYR A 39 -2.63 -5.16 1.48
C TYR A 39 -2.40 -4.28 2.70
N GLY A 40 -3.29 -3.30 2.87
CA GLY A 40 -3.52 -2.57 4.11
C GLY A 40 -4.96 -2.74 4.57
N TYR A 41 -5.16 -3.06 5.85
CA TYR A 41 -6.47 -3.15 6.48
C TYR A 41 -6.57 -2.11 7.60
N ARG A 42 -7.43 -1.11 7.41
CA ARG A 42 -7.59 0.03 8.33
C ARG A 42 -7.95 -0.46 9.75
N GLY A 43 -7.46 0.25 10.77
CA GLY A 43 -7.66 -0.09 12.19
C GLY A 43 -9.07 0.19 12.72
N THR A 44 -10.10 -0.29 12.02
CA THR A 44 -11.53 -0.18 12.36
C THR A 44 -11.98 -1.33 13.27
N HIS A 45 -13.19 -1.30 13.82
CA HIS A 45 -13.74 -2.44 14.60
C HIS A 45 -14.46 -3.43 13.67
N ALA A 46 -14.80 -4.64 14.12
CA ALA A 46 -15.37 -5.68 13.25
C ALA A 46 -16.81 -5.41 12.79
N ASP A 47 -17.55 -4.65 13.58
CA ASP A 47 -18.92 -4.24 13.33
C ASP A 47 -19.04 -2.98 12.47
N TRP A 48 -17.92 -2.32 12.16
CA TRP A 48 -17.89 -1.10 11.35
C TRP A 48 -18.02 -1.41 9.86
N ARG A 49 -18.51 -0.43 9.09
CA ARG A 49 -18.76 -0.53 7.64
C ARG A 49 -18.22 0.68 6.87
N ALA A 50 -18.65 0.87 5.63
CA ALA A 50 -18.24 1.98 4.77
C ALA A 50 -18.41 3.37 5.41
N ASP A 51 -19.46 3.58 6.19
CA ASP A 51 -19.74 4.84 6.90
C ASP A 51 -18.64 5.22 7.91
N SER A 52 -17.99 4.23 8.49
CA SER A 52 -16.83 4.35 9.39
C SER A 52 -15.49 4.17 8.67
N GLN A 53 -15.51 4.24 7.33
CA GLN A 53 -14.34 4.15 6.46
C GLN A 53 -13.54 2.85 6.65
N VAL A 54 -14.21 1.71 6.77
CA VAL A 54 -13.51 0.42 6.65
C VAL A 54 -12.81 0.35 5.29
N GLY A 55 -11.55 -0.05 5.30
CA GLY A 55 -10.73 -0.13 4.10
C GLY A 55 -9.83 -1.34 4.12
N PHE A 56 -9.94 -2.15 3.07
CA PHE A 56 -9.08 -3.27 2.75
C PHE A 56 -8.48 -3.02 1.36
N LEU A 57 -7.38 -2.27 1.32
CA LEU A 57 -6.73 -1.85 0.09
C LEU A 57 -5.74 -2.91 -0.36
N VAL A 58 -5.82 -3.31 -1.63
CA VAL A 58 -4.98 -4.38 -2.21
C VAL A 58 -4.11 -3.82 -3.31
N THR A 59 -2.81 -4.14 -3.29
CA THR A 59 -1.87 -3.71 -4.34
C THR A 59 -2.23 -4.28 -5.71
N ASP A 60 -1.77 -3.63 -6.77
CA ASP A 60 -1.95 -4.07 -8.16
C ASP A 60 -3.41 -4.23 -8.64
N THR A 61 -4.35 -3.54 -7.97
CA THR A 61 -5.77 -3.50 -8.33
C THR A 61 -6.18 -2.12 -8.84
N TYR A 62 -5.30 -1.45 -9.58
CA TYR A 62 -5.58 -0.09 -10.08
C TYR A 62 -6.83 -0.03 -10.96
N ASP A 63 -7.67 0.97 -10.72
CA ASP A 63 -8.89 1.23 -11.47
C ASP A 63 -9.14 2.75 -11.58
N LYS A 64 -9.80 3.18 -12.66
CA LYS A 64 -10.13 4.58 -12.94
C LYS A 64 -11.62 4.77 -13.24
N ALA A 65 -12.46 4.40 -12.28
CA ALA A 65 -13.93 4.41 -12.39
C ALA A 65 -14.52 5.78 -12.77
N ASP A 66 -14.01 6.88 -12.21
CA ASP A 66 -14.52 8.23 -12.47
C ASP A 66 -13.96 8.89 -13.74
N GLY A 67 -13.08 8.18 -14.45
CA GLY A 67 -12.39 8.67 -15.65
C GLY A 67 -11.23 9.64 -15.38
N LYS A 68 -10.92 9.97 -14.12
CA LYS A 68 -9.88 10.93 -13.73
C LYS A 68 -8.83 10.32 -12.80
N TRP A 69 -9.23 9.73 -11.68
CA TRP A 69 -8.33 9.23 -10.65
C TRP A 69 -8.13 7.72 -10.81
N LYS A 70 -6.93 7.32 -11.25
CA LYS A 70 -6.53 5.90 -11.27
C LYS A 70 -5.96 5.55 -9.90
N GLU A 71 -6.63 4.74 -9.11
CA GLU A 71 -6.26 4.42 -7.72
C GLU A 71 -6.45 2.93 -7.41
N LEU A 72 -5.87 2.44 -6.31
CA LEU A 72 -6.08 1.07 -5.84
C LEU A 72 -7.54 0.84 -5.41
N CYS A 73 -8.03 -0.39 -5.59
CA CYS A 73 -9.36 -0.76 -5.12
C CYS A 73 -9.37 -0.95 -3.59
N ASN A 74 -10.42 -0.42 -2.94
CA ASN A 74 -10.87 -0.89 -1.64
C ASN A 74 -11.81 -2.09 -1.87
N VAL A 75 -11.37 -3.30 -1.52
CA VAL A 75 -12.13 -4.54 -1.79
C VAL A 75 -13.16 -4.81 -0.67
N PRO A 76 -14.20 -5.63 -0.91
CA PRO A 76 -15.15 -6.08 0.11
C PRO A 76 -14.46 -6.55 1.39
N ASN A 77 -15.06 -6.26 2.55
CA ASN A 77 -14.49 -6.58 3.85
C ASN A 77 -14.88 -8.00 4.29
N PRO A 78 -13.95 -8.98 4.31
CA PRO A 78 -14.27 -10.36 4.67
C PRO A 78 -14.34 -10.63 6.18
N LEU A 79 -14.09 -9.60 7.00
CA LEU A 79 -13.95 -9.72 8.46
C LEU A 79 -15.10 -9.05 9.22
N TYR A 80 -16.19 -8.70 8.53
CA TYR A 80 -17.36 -8.11 9.16
C TYR A 80 -17.94 -9.08 10.20
N LEU A 81 -18.16 -8.58 11.42
CA LEU A 81 -18.80 -9.30 12.51
C LEU A 81 -19.51 -8.29 13.42
N GLN A 82 -20.82 -8.46 13.56
CA GLN A 82 -21.66 -7.72 14.49
C GLN A 82 -22.24 -8.69 15.53
N LEU A 83 -22.27 -8.23 16.78
CA LEU A 83 -22.86 -8.95 17.91
C LEU A 83 -23.98 -8.09 18.51
N ARG A 84 -25.09 -8.73 18.87
CA ARG A 84 -26.23 -8.06 19.51
C ARG A 84 -26.68 -8.84 20.72
N ASP A 85 -26.96 -8.14 21.81
CA ASP A 85 -27.67 -8.72 22.95
C ASP A 85 -29.13 -8.24 22.97
N ALA A 86 -29.87 -8.57 24.03
CA ALA A 86 -31.26 -8.13 24.19
C ALA A 86 -31.44 -6.61 24.26
N SER A 87 -30.37 -5.85 24.50
CA SER A 87 -30.38 -4.37 24.59
C SER A 87 -30.04 -3.70 23.26
N GLY A 88 -29.47 -4.44 22.30
CA GLY A 88 -29.11 -3.95 20.96
C GLY A 88 -27.68 -4.30 20.58
N ASP A 89 -27.11 -3.52 19.65
CA ASP A 89 -25.75 -3.71 19.15
C ASP A 89 -24.71 -3.53 20.25
N LEU A 90 -23.82 -4.52 20.39
CA LEU A 90 -22.59 -4.40 21.18
C LEU A 90 -21.54 -3.64 20.38
N SER A 91 -21.82 -2.37 20.12
CA SER A 91 -21.02 -1.49 19.26
C SER A 91 -20.64 -0.20 19.98
N CYS A 92 -19.40 0.24 19.76
CA CYS A 92 -18.95 1.55 20.24
C CYS A 92 -19.65 2.72 19.51
N LEU A 93 -20.23 2.47 18.33
CA LEU A 93 -20.96 3.49 17.56
C LEU A 93 -22.36 3.77 18.13
N THR A 94 -22.97 2.77 18.77
CA THR A 94 -24.34 2.87 19.31
C THR A 94 -24.35 3.18 20.80
N GLU A 95 -23.39 2.64 21.56
CA GLU A 95 -23.32 2.78 23.01
C GLU A 95 -21.85 2.94 23.47
N GLN A 96 -21.59 3.97 24.29
CA GLN A 96 -20.27 4.14 24.91
C GLN A 96 -19.99 2.99 25.89
N PRO A 97 -18.94 2.19 25.67
CA PRO A 97 -18.64 1.06 26.54
C PRO A 97 -18.15 1.54 27.92
N HIS A 98 -18.35 0.69 28.94
CA HIS A 98 -17.86 0.94 30.29
C HIS A 98 -16.33 0.90 30.38
N SER A 99 -15.70 0.00 29.62
CA SER A 99 -14.26 -0.06 29.41
C SER A 99 -13.95 -0.21 27.93
N TYR A 100 -12.88 0.43 27.48
CA TYR A 100 -12.46 0.38 26.08
C TYR A 100 -10.94 0.36 25.97
N ARG A 101 -10.46 -0.40 25.01
CA ARG A 101 -9.07 -0.39 24.59
C ARG A 101 -8.99 -0.73 23.10
N ARG A 102 -8.25 0.05 22.32
CA ARG A 102 -7.79 -0.32 20.98
C ARG A 102 -6.27 -0.27 20.93
N GLU A 103 -5.62 -1.27 20.36
CA GLU A 103 -4.16 -1.40 20.32
C GLU A 103 -3.68 -1.73 18.91
N LEU A 104 -2.61 -1.05 18.50
CA LEU A 104 -1.75 -1.49 17.40
C LEU A 104 -0.45 -2.00 18.00
N ASN A 105 -0.22 -3.31 17.89
CA ASN A 105 1.07 -3.92 18.15
C ASN A 105 1.89 -3.93 16.85
N PHE A 106 2.74 -2.92 16.68
CA PHE A 106 3.54 -2.78 15.47
C PHE A 106 4.79 -3.68 15.47
N ARG A 107 5.10 -4.37 16.58
CA ARG A 107 6.10 -5.46 16.55
C ARG A 107 5.65 -6.59 15.62
N TYR A 108 4.35 -6.90 15.58
CA TYR A 108 3.82 -8.07 14.88
C TYR A 108 2.67 -7.77 13.91
N SER A 109 2.38 -6.50 13.59
CA SER A 109 1.27 -6.08 12.72
C SER A 109 -0.08 -6.63 13.19
N ARG A 110 -0.40 -6.36 14.47
CA ARG A 110 -1.65 -6.84 15.08
C ARG A 110 -2.50 -5.68 15.57
N HIS A 111 -3.76 -5.73 15.22
CA HIS A 111 -4.78 -4.83 15.73
C HIS A 111 -5.59 -5.57 16.79
N ARG A 112 -5.83 -4.93 17.94
CA ARG A 112 -6.71 -5.45 18.98
C ARG A 112 -7.72 -4.41 19.41
N MET A 113 -8.92 -4.85 19.74
CA MET A 113 -9.93 -4.02 20.38
C MET A 113 -10.59 -4.84 21.50
N GLU A 114 -10.76 -4.25 22.66
CA GLU A 114 -11.53 -4.83 23.76
C GLU A 114 -12.49 -3.78 24.29
N ALA A 115 -13.78 -4.14 24.37
CA ALA A 115 -14.82 -3.28 24.90
C ALA A 115 -15.77 -4.09 25.79
N SER A 116 -16.20 -3.47 26.89
CA SER A 116 -17.16 -4.08 27.83
C SER A 116 -18.36 -3.17 28.03
N TRP A 117 -19.55 -3.73 27.89
CA TRP A 117 -20.81 -3.02 28.09
C TRP A 117 -21.52 -3.53 29.33
N LYS A 118 -22.00 -2.59 30.14
CA LYS A 118 -22.71 -2.92 31.38
C LYS A 118 -24.20 -3.08 31.10
N ARG A 119 -24.79 -4.13 31.65
CA ARG A 119 -26.22 -4.47 31.63
C ARG A 119 -26.73 -4.56 33.06
N GLU A 120 -28.04 -4.74 33.20
CA GLU A 120 -28.66 -4.94 34.52
C GLU A 120 -28.20 -6.24 35.18
N ALA A 121 -28.04 -7.31 34.39
CA ALA A 121 -27.67 -8.64 34.87
C ALA A 121 -26.15 -8.80 35.11
N GLY A 122 -25.32 -7.93 34.53
CA GLY A 122 -23.87 -8.04 34.56
C GLY A 122 -23.23 -7.32 33.38
N SER A 123 -22.04 -7.72 32.93
CA SER A 123 -21.31 -7.12 31.81
C SER A 123 -21.06 -8.13 30.70
N ILE A 124 -21.06 -7.66 29.46
CA ILE A 124 -20.66 -8.42 28.27
C ILE A 124 -19.40 -7.78 27.71
N THR A 125 -18.36 -8.57 27.47
CA THR A 125 -17.07 -8.13 26.96
C THR A 125 -16.77 -8.78 25.62
N VAL A 126 -16.39 -7.96 24.64
CA VAL A 126 -15.96 -8.39 23.31
C VAL A 126 -14.49 -8.02 23.15
N SER A 127 -13.66 -9.01 22.80
CA SER A 127 -12.26 -8.85 22.46
C SER A 127 -12.03 -9.31 21.02
N GLU A 128 -11.48 -8.44 20.19
CA GLU A 128 -11.13 -8.67 18.79
C GLU A 128 -9.61 -8.62 18.61
N GLU A 129 -9.06 -9.54 17.82
CA GLU A 129 -7.67 -9.50 17.35
C GLU A 129 -7.62 -9.80 15.85
N ARG A 130 -6.99 -8.92 15.08
CA ARG A 130 -6.65 -9.15 13.67
C ARG A 130 -5.16 -9.19 13.47
N VAL A 131 -4.72 -10.08 12.57
CA VAL A 131 -3.31 -10.22 12.21
C VAL A 131 -3.15 -10.24 10.70
N ALA A 132 -2.37 -9.28 10.18
CA ALA A 132 -1.94 -9.28 8.79
C ALA A 132 -0.81 -10.29 8.62
N LEU A 133 -1.06 -11.39 7.89
CA LEU A 133 -0.12 -12.49 7.81
C LEU A 133 1.04 -12.18 6.85
N ARG A 134 2.24 -12.68 7.18
CA ARG A 134 3.40 -12.65 6.27
C ARG A 134 3.80 -14.03 5.75
N GLY A 135 3.47 -15.10 6.48
CA GLY A 135 3.67 -16.49 6.01
C GLY A 135 2.67 -16.89 4.91
N GLN A 136 1.48 -16.26 4.92
CA GLN A 136 0.44 -16.39 3.91
C GLN A 136 0.07 -14.99 3.42
N LEU A 137 0.81 -14.47 2.44
CA LEU A 137 0.79 -13.05 2.04
C LEU A 137 -0.62 -12.52 1.70
N HIS A 138 -1.46 -13.35 1.11
CA HIS A 138 -2.83 -13.01 0.70
C HIS A 138 -3.85 -13.17 1.83
N GLY A 139 -3.45 -13.80 2.94
CA GLY A 139 -4.31 -14.18 4.05
C GLY A 139 -4.35 -13.15 5.17
N ILE A 140 -5.50 -13.03 5.82
CA ILE A 140 -5.73 -12.27 7.03
C ILE A 140 -6.61 -13.10 7.98
N VAL A 141 -6.38 -12.99 9.28
CA VAL A 141 -7.17 -13.71 10.29
C VAL A 141 -7.75 -12.75 11.31
N GLN A 142 -8.98 -13.03 11.74
CA GLN A 142 -9.64 -12.39 12.87
C GLN A 142 -10.02 -13.43 13.91
N LYS A 143 -9.75 -13.12 15.17
CA LYS A 143 -10.27 -13.85 16.33
C LYS A 143 -11.10 -12.90 17.17
N THR A 144 -12.34 -13.26 17.43
CA THR A 144 -13.22 -12.54 18.35
C THR A 144 -13.62 -13.46 19.49
N VAL A 145 -13.46 -12.98 20.72
CA VAL A 145 -13.88 -13.67 21.93
C VAL A 145 -14.97 -12.84 22.58
N VAL A 146 -16.12 -13.45 22.83
CA VAL A 146 -17.22 -12.83 23.56
C VAL A 146 -17.43 -13.56 24.88
N SER A 147 -17.58 -12.80 25.97
CA SER A 147 -17.75 -13.33 27.32
C SER A 147 -18.75 -12.49 28.10
N ALA A 148 -19.41 -13.11 29.07
CA ALA A 148 -20.31 -12.44 30.00
C ALA A 148 -20.10 -12.98 31.41
N ASP A 149 -20.28 -12.14 32.42
CA ASP A 149 -20.28 -12.53 33.85
C ASP A 149 -21.65 -13.07 34.32
N HIS A 150 -22.58 -13.24 33.38
CA HIS A 150 -23.94 -13.74 33.59
C HIS A 150 -24.36 -14.59 32.38
N GLU A 151 -25.46 -15.33 32.53
CA GLU A 151 -26.03 -16.08 31.42
C GLU A 151 -26.83 -15.16 30.50
N CYS A 152 -26.53 -15.18 29.20
CA CYS A 152 -27.27 -14.41 28.21
C CYS A 152 -27.21 -15.04 26.82
N TRP A 153 -28.07 -14.55 25.94
CA TRP A 153 -28.03 -14.86 24.51
C TRP A 153 -27.42 -13.68 23.76
N VAL A 154 -26.55 -13.98 22.80
CA VAL A 154 -25.96 -12.99 21.89
C VAL A 154 -26.19 -13.47 20.47
N GLU A 155 -26.87 -12.65 19.67
CA GLU A 155 -27.01 -12.85 18.23
C GLU A 155 -25.71 -12.45 17.54
N LEU A 156 -25.31 -13.22 16.55
CA LEU A 156 -24.13 -12.95 15.73
C LEU A 156 -24.55 -12.80 14.26
N SER A 157 -23.95 -11.82 13.58
CA SER A 157 -24.03 -11.66 12.12
C SER A 157 -22.63 -11.37 11.60
N CYS A 158 -22.06 -12.27 10.81
CA CYS A 158 -20.73 -12.09 10.23
C CYS A 158 -20.71 -12.39 8.74
N GLY A 159 -19.75 -11.86 8.00
CA GLY A 159 -19.91 -11.84 6.56
C GLY A 159 -18.75 -11.29 5.75
N VAL A 160 -18.95 -11.34 4.43
CA VAL A 160 -18.20 -10.49 3.50
C VAL A 160 -19.09 -9.30 3.15
N ASP A 161 -18.73 -8.13 3.67
CA ASP A 161 -19.45 -6.87 3.41
C ASP A 161 -19.02 -6.28 2.08
N THR A 162 -19.97 -6.12 1.15
CA THR A 162 -19.71 -5.56 -0.19
C THR A 162 -19.90 -4.05 -0.25
N GLU A 163 -20.43 -3.43 0.80
CA GLU A 163 -20.51 -1.98 0.91
C GLU A 163 -19.15 -1.41 1.29
N VAL A 164 -18.41 -0.95 0.28
CA VAL A 164 -17.07 -0.39 0.46
C VAL A 164 -17.08 1.13 0.33
N TRP A 165 -16.35 1.79 1.23
CA TRP A 165 -16.03 3.20 1.08
C TRP A 165 -15.06 3.38 -0.10
N SER A 166 -15.33 4.35 -0.98
CA SER A 166 -14.41 4.71 -2.06
C SER A 166 -14.30 6.22 -2.22
N LEU A 167 -13.10 6.72 -2.52
CA LEU A 167 -12.86 8.14 -2.73
C LEU A 167 -13.37 8.62 -4.10
N ASN A 168 -13.05 7.90 -5.17
CA ASN A 168 -13.30 8.37 -6.55
C ASN A 168 -14.18 7.40 -7.35
N GLY A 169 -15.35 7.07 -6.78
CA GLY A 169 -16.39 6.28 -7.44
C GLY A 169 -16.30 4.78 -7.17
N ASN A 170 -17.24 4.00 -7.71
CA ASN A 170 -17.25 2.55 -7.53
C ASN A 170 -16.31 1.88 -8.55
N HIS A 171 -15.26 1.22 -8.04
CA HIS A 171 -14.24 0.56 -8.85
C HIS A 171 -14.64 -0.80 -9.42
N PHE A 172 -15.87 -1.26 -9.18
CA PHE A 172 -16.31 -2.58 -9.62
C PHE A 172 -17.51 -2.47 -10.57
N ALA A 173 -17.34 -2.96 -11.80
CA ALA A 173 -18.44 -3.14 -12.75
C ALA A 173 -19.33 -4.34 -12.37
N GLN A 174 -18.74 -5.33 -11.70
CA GLN A 174 -19.44 -6.49 -11.14
C GLN A 174 -18.96 -6.73 -9.71
N CYS A 175 -19.91 -6.97 -8.82
CA CYS A 175 -19.68 -7.43 -7.46
C CYS A 175 -20.71 -8.52 -7.16
N GLN A 176 -20.26 -9.78 -7.16
CA GLN A 176 -21.12 -10.94 -7.06
C GLN A 176 -20.81 -11.73 -5.79
N PRO A 177 -21.62 -11.59 -4.73
CA PRO A 177 -21.52 -12.43 -3.55
C PRO A 177 -22.01 -13.86 -3.86
N ILE A 178 -21.26 -14.85 -3.41
CA ILE A 178 -21.51 -16.27 -3.59
C ILE A 178 -21.32 -16.94 -2.23
N GLY A 179 -22.40 -17.47 -1.66
CA GLY A 179 -22.36 -18.26 -0.43
C GLY A 179 -21.52 -19.54 -0.60
N ALA A 180 -21.20 -20.21 0.51
CA ALA A 180 -20.50 -21.48 0.42
C ALA A 180 -21.41 -22.55 -0.22
N GLU A 181 -20.86 -23.30 -1.18
CA GLU A 181 -21.63 -24.29 -1.95
C GLU A 181 -21.73 -25.62 -1.18
N THR A 182 -20.64 -26.00 -0.51
CA THR A 182 -20.57 -27.15 0.40
C THR A 182 -19.68 -26.85 1.59
N GLN A 183 -19.80 -27.62 2.68
CA GLN A 183 -18.83 -27.58 3.78
C GLN A 183 -17.41 -27.74 3.22
N GLY A 184 -16.45 -26.95 3.72
CA GLY A 184 -15.10 -26.96 3.19
C GLY A 184 -14.84 -25.98 2.05
N THR A 185 -15.87 -25.31 1.50
CA THR A 185 -15.71 -24.28 0.46
C THR A 185 -15.86 -22.88 1.04
N ALA A 186 -15.13 -21.91 0.47
CA ALA A 186 -15.21 -20.53 0.91
C ALA A 186 -16.47 -19.84 0.40
N ALA A 187 -17.15 -19.12 1.30
CA ALA A 187 -18.06 -18.07 0.89
C ALA A 187 -17.22 -16.88 0.38
N ARG A 188 -17.59 -16.33 -0.77
CA ARG A 188 -16.71 -15.44 -1.55
C ARG A 188 -17.46 -14.37 -2.34
N VAL A 189 -16.81 -13.24 -2.56
CA VAL A 189 -17.26 -12.20 -3.48
C VAL A 189 -16.33 -12.20 -4.68
N GLU A 190 -16.92 -12.29 -5.87
CA GLU A 190 -16.23 -12.22 -7.14
C GLU A 190 -16.47 -10.85 -7.78
N LEU A 191 -15.38 -10.21 -8.18
CA LEU A 191 -15.35 -8.82 -8.61
C LEU A 191 -14.76 -8.71 -10.01
N LEU A 192 -15.22 -7.73 -10.77
CA LEU A 192 -14.55 -7.23 -11.98
C LEU A 192 -14.34 -5.72 -11.84
N THR A 193 -13.11 -5.25 -12.01
CA THR A 193 -12.84 -3.79 -11.96
C THR A 193 -13.56 -3.04 -13.09
N ALA A 194 -13.86 -1.77 -12.88
CA ALA A 194 -14.67 -0.96 -13.79
C ALA A 194 -13.94 -0.57 -15.09
N GLU A 195 -12.64 -0.23 -15.02
CA GLU A 195 -11.84 0.23 -16.16
C GLU A 195 -11.42 -0.92 -17.09
N THR A 196 -10.92 -2.01 -16.51
CA THR A 196 -10.29 -3.10 -17.29
C THR A 196 -10.98 -4.45 -17.14
N GLY A 197 -11.97 -4.58 -16.26
CA GLY A 197 -12.57 -5.88 -15.95
C GLY A 197 -11.59 -6.83 -15.27
N LEU A 198 -10.63 -6.33 -14.47
CA LEU A 198 -9.67 -7.19 -13.76
C LEU A 198 -10.43 -8.07 -12.76
N PRO A 199 -10.31 -9.41 -12.84
CA PRO A 199 -10.92 -10.30 -11.85
C PRO A 199 -10.24 -10.19 -10.48
N ILE A 200 -11.04 -10.07 -9.43
CA ILE A 200 -10.61 -10.13 -8.03
C ILE A 200 -11.56 -11.06 -7.28
N VAL A 201 -11.04 -11.85 -6.34
CA VAL A 201 -11.85 -12.68 -5.45
C VAL A 201 -11.46 -12.42 -4.00
N VAL A 202 -12.46 -12.19 -3.16
CA VAL A 202 -12.32 -12.08 -1.70
C VAL A 202 -13.13 -13.19 -1.08
N GLY A 203 -12.57 -13.98 -0.17
CA GLY A 203 -13.31 -15.08 0.46
C GLY A 203 -12.94 -15.30 1.91
N HIS A 204 -13.84 -15.95 2.63
CA HIS A 204 -13.64 -16.28 4.02
C HIS A 204 -14.22 -17.64 4.43
N ARG A 205 -13.81 -18.09 5.61
CA ARG A 205 -14.32 -19.27 6.31
C ARG A 205 -14.46 -18.91 7.79
N VAL A 206 -15.63 -19.18 8.36
CA VAL A 206 -15.99 -18.79 9.72
C VAL A 206 -16.10 -20.03 10.60
N PHE A 207 -15.58 -19.95 11.82
CA PHE A 207 -15.64 -21.01 12.82
C PHE A 207 -16.16 -20.45 14.14
N LEU A 208 -17.08 -21.16 14.78
CA LEU A 208 -17.54 -20.95 16.14
C LEU A 208 -17.05 -22.11 17.02
N ASP A 209 -16.27 -21.81 18.06
CA ASP A 209 -15.67 -22.79 18.98
C ASP A 209 -15.03 -23.99 18.24
N SER A 210 -14.22 -23.69 17.23
CA SER A 210 -13.56 -24.65 16.33
C SER A 210 -14.49 -25.45 15.39
N GLN A 211 -15.79 -25.20 15.39
CA GLN A 211 -16.73 -25.77 14.43
C GLN A 211 -16.99 -24.79 13.30
N GLU A 212 -16.81 -25.24 12.06
CA GLU A 212 -17.11 -24.43 10.89
C GLU A 212 -18.61 -24.11 10.80
N VAL A 213 -18.93 -22.85 10.52
CA VAL A 213 -20.31 -22.44 10.22
C VAL A 213 -20.67 -22.96 8.83
N THR A 214 -21.66 -23.84 8.74
CA THR A 214 -22.05 -24.50 7.49
C THR A 214 -23.28 -23.87 6.83
N PRO A 215 -23.34 -23.81 5.49
CA PRO A 215 -24.55 -23.38 4.78
C PRO A 215 -25.75 -24.30 5.05
N GLY A 216 -26.87 -23.73 5.48
CA GLY A 216 -28.19 -24.37 5.37
C GLY A 216 -28.47 -25.60 6.25
N ALA A 217 -27.93 -25.69 7.48
CA ALA A 217 -28.36 -26.69 8.45
C ALA A 217 -29.75 -26.36 9.04
N ASN A 218 -30.78 -26.36 8.19
CA ASN A 218 -32.15 -26.48 8.64
C ASN A 218 -32.40 -27.95 9.01
N GLU A 219 -32.95 -28.15 10.21
CA GLU A 219 -33.46 -29.40 10.78
C GLU A 219 -32.46 -30.26 11.56
N GLY A 220 -32.32 -29.96 12.86
CA GLY A 220 -32.16 -31.03 13.86
C GLY A 220 -31.11 -30.87 14.96
N SER A 221 -30.54 -29.67 15.19
CA SER A 221 -29.57 -29.49 16.29
C SER A 221 -30.12 -28.55 17.37
N THR A 222 -30.31 -29.08 18.57
CA THR A 222 -30.61 -28.29 19.77
C THR A 222 -29.36 -27.57 20.25
N ALA A 223 -29.04 -26.43 19.64
CA ALA A 223 -28.34 -25.25 20.19
C ALA A 223 -27.93 -24.32 19.02
N GLY A 224 -28.72 -23.27 18.75
CA GLY A 224 -28.38 -22.20 17.82
C GLY A 224 -28.56 -22.58 16.34
N ASP A 225 -29.68 -22.19 15.74
CA ASP A 225 -29.90 -22.31 14.30
C ASP A 225 -28.94 -21.35 13.57
N GLN A 226 -27.87 -21.91 12.98
CA GLN A 226 -26.93 -21.16 12.14
C GLN A 226 -27.39 -21.23 10.68
N HIS A 227 -27.49 -20.08 10.03
CA HIS A 227 -27.89 -20.01 8.63
C HIS A 227 -27.02 -19.03 7.85
N GLU A 228 -26.69 -19.38 6.61
CA GLU A 228 -26.00 -18.52 5.66
C GLU A 228 -27.05 -17.94 4.68
N SER A 229 -26.95 -16.64 4.41
CA SER A 229 -27.76 -15.96 3.41
C SER A 229 -26.87 -15.07 2.51
N VAL A 230 -27.25 -14.98 1.24
CA VAL A 230 -26.65 -14.05 0.28
C VAL A 230 -27.63 -12.91 0.06
N GLN A 231 -27.18 -11.70 0.36
CA GLN A 231 -27.95 -10.47 0.18
C GLN A 231 -27.27 -9.58 -0.86
N HIS A 232 -27.96 -8.52 -1.30
CA HIS A 232 -27.36 -7.54 -2.21
C HIS A 232 -26.12 -6.86 -1.59
N GLU A 233 -26.10 -6.70 -0.26
CA GLU A 233 -25.04 -6.07 0.54
C GLU A 233 -23.93 -7.06 0.97
N GLY A 234 -23.94 -8.30 0.45
CA GLY A 234 -22.86 -9.27 0.65
C GLY A 234 -23.32 -10.63 1.15
N ILE A 235 -22.44 -11.31 1.88
CA ILE A 235 -22.70 -12.64 2.44
C ILE A 235 -22.84 -12.50 3.94
N GLN A 236 -23.88 -13.09 4.53
CA GLN A 236 -24.13 -13.05 5.96
C GLN A 236 -24.34 -14.46 6.52
N HIS A 237 -23.62 -14.77 7.58
CA HIS A 237 -23.83 -15.91 8.45
C HIS A 237 -24.47 -15.39 9.73
N GLU A 238 -25.65 -15.91 10.05
CA GLU A 238 -26.40 -15.57 11.24
C GLU A 238 -26.41 -16.75 12.22
N GLY A 239 -26.42 -16.44 13.51
CA GLY A 239 -26.49 -17.45 14.54
C GLY A 239 -26.73 -16.85 15.93
N VAL A 240 -26.94 -17.70 16.91
CA VAL A 240 -27.22 -17.31 18.29
C VAL A 240 -26.29 -18.06 19.23
N LEU A 241 -25.56 -17.32 20.06
CA LEU A 241 -24.65 -17.82 21.07
C LEU A 241 -25.32 -17.78 22.44
N TYR A 242 -25.31 -18.90 23.14
CA TYR A 242 -25.57 -18.92 24.57
C TYR A 242 -24.25 -18.73 25.32
N LEU A 243 -24.15 -17.65 26.09
CA LEU A 243 -23.03 -17.38 26.98
C LEU A 243 -23.40 -17.86 28.37
N ARG A 244 -22.57 -18.72 28.95
CA ARG A 244 -22.59 -18.99 30.39
C ARG A 244 -21.65 -18.02 31.09
N ALA A 245 -21.97 -17.72 32.35
CA ALA A 245 -21.12 -16.84 33.16
C ALA A 245 -19.67 -17.35 33.17
N ASP A 246 -18.73 -16.48 32.81
CA ASP A 246 -17.29 -16.72 32.75
C ASP A 246 -16.84 -17.85 31.80
N GLU A 247 -17.69 -18.30 30.87
CA GLU A 247 -17.35 -19.25 29.81
C GLU A 247 -17.31 -18.52 28.44
N PRO A 248 -16.14 -18.00 28.01
CA PRO A 248 -16.02 -17.28 26.75
C PRO A 248 -16.31 -18.17 25.53
N ARG A 249 -16.89 -17.57 24.49
CA ARG A 249 -17.08 -18.20 23.18
C ARG A 249 -16.13 -17.57 22.15
N GLU A 250 -15.61 -18.38 21.24
CA GLU A 250 -14.62 -17.94 20.25
C GLU A 250 -15.19 -18.01 18.83
N ILE A 251 -14.98 -16.92 18.08
CA ILE A 251 -15.27 -16.83 16.64
C ILE A 251 -13.95 -16.60 15.91
N LEU A 252 -13.63 -17.47 14.95
CA LEU A 252 -12.47 -17.33 14.08
C LEU A 252 -12.91 -17.10 12.65
N ILE A 253 -12.30 -16.11 11.98
CA ILE A 253 -12.46 -15.87 10.54
C ILE A 253 -11.10 -15.98 9.88
N PHE A 254 -10.99 -16.90 8.93
CA PHE A 254 -9.87 -16.98 7.99
C PHE A 254 -10.33 -16.35 6.68
N ALA A 255 -9.59 -15.37 6.19
CA ALA A 255 -9.92 -14.69 4.94
C ALA A 255 -8.70 -14.54 4.03
N ALA A 256 -8.95 -14.47 2.73
CA ALA A 256 -7.92 -14.22 1.74
C ALA A 256 -8.48 -13.40 0.57
N VAL A 257 -7.59 -12.70 -0.13
CA VAL A 257 -7.90 -11.94 -1.34
C VAL A 257 -6.85 -12.20 -2.41
N TYR A 258 -7.31 -12.40 -3.65
CA TYR A 258 -6.46 -12.56 -4.83
C TYR A 258 -7.02 -11.76 -6.00
N SER A 259 -6.15 -11.22 -6.82
CA SER A 259 -6.45 -10.63 -8.12
C SER A 259 -5.87 -11.49 -9.24
N ALA A 260 -6.40 -11.38 -10.45
CA ALA A 260 -5.82 -12.07 -11.61
C ALA A 260 -4.37 -11.63 -11.88
N ASN A 261 -3.98 -10.43 -11.43
CA ASN A 261 -2.60 -9.97 -11.53
C ASN A 261 -1.63 -10.81 -10.68
N ASP A 262 -2.10 -11.44 -9.60
CA ASP A 262 -1.29 -12.33 -8.76
C ASP A 262 -0.98 -13.67 -9.46
N LEU A 263 -1.79 -14.04 -10.46
CA LEU A 263 -1.60 -15.26 -11.26
C LEU A 263 -0.66 -15.03 -12.45
N ARG A 264 -0.48 -13.78 -12.87
CA ARG A 264 0.27 -13.44 -14.08
C ARG A 264 1.77 -13.46 -13.81
N GLN A 265 2.52 -14.07 -14.72
CA GLN A 265 3.98 -14.00 -14.65
C GLN A 265 4.48 -12.56 -14.83
N PRO A 266 5.57 -12.16 -14.15
CA PRO A 266 6.12 -10.82 -14.29
C PRO A 266 6.55 -10.53 -15.75
N GLY A 267 5.78 -9.72 -16.48
CA GLY A 267 6.08 -9.32 -17.86
C GLY A 267 5.15 -9.87 -18.96
N GLY A 268 4.00 -10.47 -18.59
CA GLY A 268 2.93 -10.77 -19.55
C GLY A 268 2.28 -9.51 -20.12
N ASP A 269 1.94 -9.55 -21.41
CA ASP A 269 1.38 -8.43 -22.19
C ASP A 269 0.04 -7.96 -21.58
N THR A 270 -0.13 -6.65 -21.39
CA THR A 270 -1.27 -6.02 -20.71
C THR A 270 -2.48 -5.80 -21.63
N GLN A 271 -2.67 -6.66 -22.64
CA GLN A 271 -3.87 -6.58 -23.47
C GLN A 271 -5.10 -6.93 -22.65
N GLN A 272 -6.23 -6.29 -22.94
CA GLN A 272 -7.50 -6.67 -22.32
C GLN A 272 -7.75 -8.15 -22.62
N PRO A 273 -7.86 -9.01 -21.59
CA PRO A 273 -8.10 -10.43 -21.81
C PRO A 273 -9.44 -10.60 -22.54
N ILE A 274 -9.48 -11.55 -23.47
CA ILE A 274 -10.74 -11.90 -24.13
C ILE A 274 -11.66 -12.65 -23.14
N HIS A 275 -12.96 -12.66 -23.39
CA HIS A 275 -13.96 -13.24 -22.46
C HIS A 275 -13.65 -14.68 -22.00
N GLU A 276 -13.08 -15.51 -22.87
CA GLU A 276 -12.70 -16.88 -22.53
C GLU A 276 -11.50 -16.95 -21.55
N GLU A 277 -10.54 -16.05 -21.68
CA GLU A 277 -9.41 -15.90 -20.74
C GLU A 277 -9.90 -15.40 -19.38
N LEU A 278 -10.80 -14.42 -19.35
CA LEU A 278 -11.42 -13.91 -18.12
C LEU A 278 -12.13 -15.00 -17.32
N LEU A 279 -12.94 -15.84 -17.99
CA LEU A 279 -13.60 -16.97 -17.33
C LEU A 279 -12.59 -17.99 -16.76
N SER A 280 -11.50 -18.22 -17.48
CA SER A 280 -10.42 -19.11 -17.03
C SER A 280 -9.67 -18.53 -15.83
N GLU A 281 -9.38 -17.22 -15.83
CA GLU A 281 -8.77 -16.50 -14.71
C GLU A 281 -9.68 -16.56 -13.47
N GLN A 282 -10.98 -16.29 -13.61
CA GLN A 282 -11.94 -16.37 -12.51
C GLN A 282 -12.02 -17.78 -11.90
N ALA A 283 -12.09 -18.83 -12.73
CA ALA A 283 -12.08 -20.20 -12.25
C ALA A 283 -10.79 -20.55 -11.48
N THR A 284 -9.64 -20.09 -11.99
CA THR A 284 -8.35 -20.28 -11.34
C THR A 284 -8.25 -19.54 -10.02
N LEU A 285 -8.74 -18.29 -9.96
CA LEU A 285 -8.79 -17.50 -8.72
C LEU A 285 -9.62 -18.17 -7.64
N ARG A 286 -10.81 -18.71 -8.00
CA ARG A 286 -11.65 -19.48 -7.07
C ARG A 286 -10.88 -20.66 -6.47
N GLN A 287 -10.13 -21.38 -7.30
CA GLN A 287 -9.34 -22.53 -6.87
C GLN A 287 -8.21 -22.11 -5.92
N VAL A 288 -7.43 -21.11 -6.30
CA VAL A 288 -6.31 -20.60 -5.48
C VAL A 288 -6.80 -20.06 -4.14
N LEU A 289 -7.92 -19.34 -4.12
CA LEU A 289 -8.54 -18.85 -2.89
C LEU A 289 -8.93 -20.01 -1.96
N ASN A 290 -9.62 -21.03 -2.49
CA ASN A 290 -10.04 -22.19 -1.70
C ASN A 290 -8.84 -22.99 -1.17
N ASP A 291 -7.81 -23.19 -1.97
CA ASP A 291 -6.59 -23.91 -1.57
C ASP A 291 -5.84 -23.14 -0.48
N ALA A 292 -5.70 -21.81 -0.62
CA ALA A 292 -5.07 -20.96 0.39
C ALA A 292 -5.84 -20.97 1.72
N LEU A 293 -7.17 -20.84 1.67
CA LEU A 293 -8.00 -20.88 2.89
C LEU A 293 -7.95 -22.26 3.56
N ARG A 294 -7.96 -23.34 2.77
CA ARG A 294 -7.78 -24.69 3.31
C ARG A 294 -6.42 -24.84 3.98
N GLU A 295 -5.34 -24.40 3.33
CA GLU A 295 -4.00 -24.43 3.91
C GLU A 295 -3.94 -23.63 5.22
N MET A 296 -4.50 -22.43 5.25
CA MET A 296 -4.58 -21.60 6.45
C MET A 296 -5.32 -22.31 7.60
N ILE A 297 -6.44 -22.95 7.31
CA ILE A 297 -7.22 -23.71 8.30
C ILE A 297 -6.45 -24.93 8.80
N ASP A 298 -5.81 -25.68 7.89
CA ASP A 298 -5.01 -26.87 8.22
C ASP A 298 -3.82 -26.51 9.15
N HIS A 299 -3.23 -25.32 8.98
CA HIS A 299 -2.21 -24.79 9.91
C HIS A 299 -2.83 -24.29 11.23
N GLY A 300 -4.01 -23.69 11.15
CA GLY A 300 -4.70 -23.10 12.29
C GLY A 300 -4.12 -21.76 12.76
N TYR A 301 -4.95 -21.00 13.48
CA TYR A 301 -4.67 -19.63 13.90
C TYR A 301 -3.30 -19.46 14.60
N GLY A 302 -3.02 -20.31 15.60
CA GLY A 302 -1.81 -20.19 16.41
C GLY A 302 -0.52 -20.38 15.62
N MET A 303 -0.48 -21.31 14.66
CA MET A 303 0.71 -21.54 13.84
C MET A 303 0.93 -20.40 12.84
N LEU A 304 -0.12 -19.96 12.13
CA LEU A 304 -0.04 -18.84 11.18
C LEU A 304 0.47 -17.55 11.83
N VAL A 305 -0.03 -17.25 13.03
CA VAL A 305 0.38 -16.09 13.82
C VAL A 305 1.84 -16.21 14.27
N ASN A 306 2.27 -17.40 14.71
CA ASN A 306 3.66 -17.65 15.11
C ASN A 306 4.65 -17.56 13.93
N GLU A 307 4.28 -18.07 12.76
CA GLU A 307 5.09 -17.95 11.54
C GLU A 307 5.24 -16.50 11.10
N SER A 308 4.15 -15.74 11.14
CA SER A 308 4.19 -14.30 10.85
C SER A 308 5.06 -13.54 11.85
N ASN A 309 5.02 -13.89 13.14
CA ASN A 309 5.90 -13.32 14.15
C ASN A 309 7.38 -13.56 13.85
N LYS A 310 7.76 -14.78 13.45
CA LYS A 310 9.16 -15.09 13.10
C LYS A 310 9.66 -14.29 11.90
N ILE A 311 8.78 -13.94 10.96
CA ILE A 311 9.13 -13.05 9.85
C ILE A 311 9.34 -11.63 10.37
N TRP A 312 8.45 -11.14 11.22
CA TRP A 312 8.58 -9.82 11.84
C TRP A 312 9.82 -9.70 12.73
N ASP A 313 10.16 -10.71 13.53
CA ASP A 313 11.37 -10.71 14.37
C ASP A 313 12.61 -10.52 13.49
N ARG A 314 12.71 -11.22 12.35
CA ARG A 314 13.80 -11.04 11.37
C ARG A 314 13.83 -9.63 10.76
N ILE A 315 12.67 -9.06 10.43
CA ILE A 315 12.61 -7.69 9.92
C ILE A 315 13.11 -6.69 10.98
N TRP A 316 12.73 -6.87 12.24
CA TRP A 316 13.17 -6.00 13.32
C TRP A 316 14.64 -6.19 13.71
N ASP A 317 15.18 -7.40 13.56
CA ASP A 317 16.62 -7.65 13.74
C ASP A 317 17.45 -6.82 12.74
N ASP A 318 16.93 -6.60 11.52
CA ASP A 318 17.59 -5.80 10.49
C ASP A 318 17.33 -4.29 10.63
N CYS A 319 16.12 -3.89 11.09
CA CYS A 319 15.64 -2.50 10.98
C CYS A 319 15.41 -1.76 12.31
N ASP A 320 15.41 -2.41 13.48
CA ASP A 320 15.13 -1.71 14.77
C ASP A 320 16.24 -0.71 15.13
N ILE A 321 15.82 0.49 15.52
CA ILE A 321 16.72 1.53 16.03
C ILE A 321 16.40 1.74 17.50
N ARG A 322 17.41 1.57 18.36
CA ARG A 322 17.27 1.71 19.81
C ARG A 322 17.61 3.12 20.28
N VAL A 323 16.66 3.77 20.93
CA VAL A 323 16.82 5.10 21.54
C VAL A 323 16.93 4.93 23.05
N SER A 324 18.00 5.46 23.64
CA SER A 324 18.21 5.42 25.09
C SER A 324 17.82 6.75 25.73
N GLY A 325 17.07 6.69 26.83
CA GLY A 325 16.70 7.88 27.62
C GLY A 325 15.45 8.62 27.14
N ASP A 326 14.77 8.15 26.10
CA ASP A 326 13.50 8.69 25.61
C ASP A 326 12.62 7.56 25.04
N ASP A 327 11.77 7.01 25.90
CA ASP A 327 10.86 5.92 25.55
C ASP A 327 9.80 6.37 24.53
N ALA A 328 9.41 7.66 24.52
CA ALA A 328 8.45 8.19 23.57
C ALA A 328 9.05 8.25 22.17
N ALA A 329 10.28 8.75 22.06
CA ALA A 329 11.02 8.71 20.81
C ALA A 329 11.26 7.27 20.33
N GLN A 330 11.57 6.33 21.24
CA GLN A 330 11.72 4.91 20.89
C GLN A 330 10.44 4.33 20.25
N THR A 331 9.28 4.54 20.89
CA THR A 331 7.99 4.04 20.38
C THR A 331 7.66 4.67 19.04
N LEU A 332 7.76 6.00 18.92
CA LEU A 332 7.38 6.72 17.71
C LEU A 332 8.32 6.41 16.54
N LEU A 333 9.60 6.17 16.80
CA LEU A 333 10.54 5.74 15.77
C LEU A 333 10.14 4.37 15.20
N ARG A 334 9.89 3.38 16.07
CA ARG A 334 9.43 2.05 15.64
C ARG A 334 8.10 2.10 14.92
N TYR A 335 7.17 2.93 15.37
CA TYR A 335 5.89 3.17 14.70
C TYR A 335 6.09 3.68 13.25
N ASN A 336 6.99 4.66 13.04
CA ASN A 336 7.28 5.16 11.69
C ASN A 336 7.98 4.11 10.81
N LEU A 337 8.95 3.36 11.37
CA LEU A 337 9.61 2.25 10.67
C LEU A 337 8.60 1.18 10.26
N TYR A 338 7.68 0.82 11.16
CA TYR A 338 6.60 -0.13 10.91
C TYR A 338 5.73 0.31 9.73
N HIS A 339 5.28 1.57 9.71
CA HIS A 339 4.46 2.09 8.61
C HIS A 339 5.20 2.08 7.26
N ASN A 340 6.50 2.39 7.25
CA ASN A 340 7.32 2.25 6.04
C ASN A 340 7.38 0.78 5.57
N ILE A 341 7.54 -0.16 6.50
CA ILE A 341 7.61 -1.60 6.21
C ILE A 341 6.28 -2.15 5.66
N ILE A 342 5.14 -1.81 6.26
CA ILE A 342 3.83 -2.32 5.79
C ILE A 342 3.33 -1.65 4.51
N ALA A 343 3.85 -0.45 4.20
CA ALA A 343 3.57 0.24 2.94
C ALA A 343 4.38 -0.32 1.76
N THR A 344 5.44 -1.11 2.02
CA THR A 344 6.39 -1.57 1.01
C THR A 344 6.00 -2.94 0.44
N PRO A 345 5.73 -3.07 -0.88
CA PRO A 345 5.45 -4.35 -1.53
C PRO A 345 6.70 -5.23 -1.69
N MET A 346 7.26 -5.72 -0.59
CA MET A 346 8.52 -6.50 -0.59
C MET A 346 8.46 -7.79 -1.44
N HIS A 347 7.26 -8.26 -1.76
CA HIS A 347 7.01 -9.43 -2.59
C HIS A 347 7.17 -9.17 -4.09
N SER A 348 7.31 -7.90 -4.51
CA SER A 348 7.35 -7.51 -5.91
C SER A 348 8.39 -6.43 -6.19
N GLU A 349 9.07 -6.56 -7.31
CA GLU A 349 9.93 -5.52 -7.90
C GLU A 349 9.19 -4.66 -8.93
N ARG A 350 7.88 -4.86 -9.10
CA ARG A 350 7.04 -4.19 -10.11
C ARG A 350 5.96 -3.30 -9.49
N LEU A 351 5.94 -3.16 -8.17
CA LEU A 351 4.94 -2.37 -7.48
C LEU A 351 5.58 -1.21 -6.71
N PRO A 352 4.93 -0.04 -6.70
CA PRO A 352 5.40 1.12 -5.98
C PRO A 352 5.11 1.05 -4.47
N ILE A 353 5.89 1.81 -3.69
CA ILE A 353 5.51 2.27 -2.36
C ILE A 353 4.61 3.49 -2.53
N GLY A 354 3.34 3.38 -2.11
CA GLY A 354 2.39 4.50 -2.17
C GLY A 354 2.76 5.65 -1.22
N ALA A 355 2.54 6.91 -1.62
CA ALA A 355 2.78 8.08 -0.75
C ALA A 355 1.87 8.16 0.50
N ARG A 356 0.82 7.33 0.58
CA ARG A 356 0.03 7.05 1.79
C ARG A 356 0.03 5.55 2.15
N GLY A 357 1.02 4.82 1.64
CA GLY A 357 1.07 3.36 1.69
C GLY A 357 -0.23 2.76 1.18
N LEU A 358 -0.80 1.87 2.00
CA LEU A 358 -2.07 1.19 1.77
C LEU A 358 -3.13 1.61 2.80
N SER A 359 -3.02 2.84 3.35
CA SER A 359 -3.89 3.33 4.44
C SER A 359 -5.25 3.86 3.96
N CYS A 360 -5.31 4.33 2.71
CA CYS A 360 -6.49 4.76 1.97
C CYS A 360 -6.10 5.02 0.50
N GLN A 361 -7.07 5.34 -0.34
CA GLN A 361 -6.85 5.51 -1.78
C GLN A 361 -6.23 6.88 -2.14
N ALA A 362 -6.11 7.80 -1.18
CA ALA A 362 -5.48 9.10 -1.40
C ALA A 362 -4.03 8.92 -1.87
N TYR A 363 -3.63 9.71 -2.87
CA TYR A 363 -2.37 9.52 -3.60
C TYR A 363 -2.23 8.16 -4.31
N GLN A 364 -3.36 7.54 -4.64
CA GLN A 364 -3.52 6.51 -5.66
C GLN A 364 -2.83 5.17 -5.37
N GLY A 365 -2.17 5.01 -4.22
CA GLY A 365 -1.30 3.86 -3.93
C GLY A 365 -0.02 3.84 -4.78
N ALA A 366 0.40 5.02 -5.26
CA ALA A 366 1.41 5.16 -6.32
C ALA A 366 2.72 5.81 -5.82
N ALA A 367 3.80 5.57 -6.55
CA ALA A 367 5.13 6.09 -6.23
C ALA A 367 5.28 7.55 -6.68
N PHE A 368 5.82 8.34 -5.77
CA PHE A 368 6.32 9.70 -5.97
C PHE A 368 7.85 9.69 -5.80
N TRP A 369 8.49 10.85 -5.86
CA TRP A 369 9.90 11.01 -5.46
C TRP A 369 10.15 10.61 -3.99
N ASP A 370 9.09 10.62 -3.16
CA ASP A 370 9.05 10.07 -1.79
C ASP A 370 9.69 8.66 -1.71
N GLN A 371 9.37 7.80 -2.67
CA GLN A 371 9.83 6.41 -2.69
C GLN A 371 11.37 6.32 -2.65
N GLU A 372 12.04 7.06 -3.53
CA GLU A 372 13.51 7.02 -3.64
C GLU A 372 14.20 7.88 -2.57
N ILE A 373 13.65 9.05 -2.25
CA ILE A 373 14.33 10.04 -1.42
C ILE A 373 14.05 9.86 0.07
N PHE A 374 12.86 9.37 0.44
CA PHE A 374 12.44 9.25 1.84
C PHE A 374 12.31 7.80 2.30
N ASN A 375 11.72 6.90 1.50
CA ASN A 375 11.49 5.52 1.92
C ASN A 375 12.71 4.60 1.72
N MET A 376 13.32 4.65 0.52
CA MET A 376 14.43 3.78 0.11
C MET A 376 15.65 3.84 1.03
N PRO A 377 16.10 5.00 1.57
CA PRO A 377 17.33 5.06 2.38
C PRO A 377 17.32 4.11 3.59
N MET A 378 16.17 3.95 4.26
CA MET A 378 16.05 2.99 5.36
C MET A 378 16.44 1.58 4.87
N PHE A 379 15.85 1.13 3.76
CA PHE A 379 16.13 -0.19 3.18
C PHE A 379 17.54 -0.28 2.63
N LEU A 380 18.08 0.78 2.04
CA LEU A 380 19.45 0.74 1.50
C LEU A 380 20.47 0.37 2.58
N TYR A 381 20.31 0.89 3.80
CA TYR A 381 21.25 0.67 4.89
C TYR A 381 20.91 -0.52 5.80
N THR A 382 19.73 -1.13 5.66
CA THR A 382 19.32 -2.29 6.48
C THR A 382 19.05 -3.55 5.67
N ARG A 383 18.45 -3.42 4.48
CA ARG A 383 17.95 -4.48 3.61
C ARG A 383 18.13 -4.09 2.13
N PRO A 384 19.37 -4.03 1.63
CA PRO A 384 19.68 -3.47 0.30
C PRO A 384 18.99 -4.23 -0.85
N GLU A 385 18.59 -5.48 -0.66
CA GLU A 385 17.78 -6.23 -1.63
C GLU A 385 16.42 -5.58 -1.91
N ILE A 386 15.83 -4.93 -0.90
CA ILE A 386 14.57 -4.19 -1.06
C ILE A 386 14.81 -2.85 -1.78
N ALA A 387 15.91 -2.14 -1.45
CA ALA A 387 16.30 -0.94 -2.20
C ALA A 387 16.57 -1.25 -3.69
N ARG A 388 17.20 -2.40 -3.98
CA ARG A 388 17.38 -2.90 -5.34
C ARG A 388 16.05 -3.12 -6.05
N ASN A 389 15.06 -3.71 -5.38
CA ASN A 389 13.72 -3.92 -5.95
C ASN A 389 12.97 -2.61 -6.21
N ILE A 390 13.09 -1.62 -5.32
CA ILE A 390 12.56 -0.26 -5.52
C ILE A 390 13.11 0.36 -6.82
N LEU A 391 14.41 0.23 -7.07
CA LEU A 391 15.02 0.74 -8.31
C LEU A 391 14.68 -0.10 -9.54
N ARG A 392 14.52 -1.43 -9.39
CA ARG A 392 14.04 -2.29 -10.49
C ARG A 392 12.61 -1.96 -10.89
N TYR A 393 11.76 -1.52 -9.97
CA TYR A 393 10.45 -0.97 -10.33
C TYR A 393 10.59 0.22 -11.29
N ARG A 394 11.56 1.12 -11.04
CA ARG A 394 11.85 2.24 -11.96
C ARG A 394 12.39 1.79 -13.31
N PHE A 395 13.12 0.67 -13.37
CA PHE A 395 13.49 0.07 -14.64
C PHE A 395 12.27 -0.48 -15.39
N HIS A 396 11.39 -1.24 -14.71
CA HIS A 396 10.19 -1.82 -15.31
C HIS A 396 9.16 -0.78 -15.76
N THR A 397 9.24 0.44 -15.23
CA THR A 397 8.38 1.57 -15.58
C THR A 397 9.05 2.58 -16.53
N LEU A 398 10.24 2.24 -17.06
CA LEU A 398 11.03 3.11 -17.93
C LEU A 398 10.31 3.44 -19.26
N ASP A 399 9.52 2.52 -19.79
CA ASP A 399 8.75 2.75 -21.02
C ASP A 399 7.63 3.79 -20.82
N GLY A 400 6.99 3.81 -19.66
CA GLY A 400 6.06 4.88 -19.27
C GLY A 400 6.76 6.24 -19.18
N ALA A 401 7.97 6.29 -18.62
CA ALA A 401 8.79 7.50 -18.55
C ALA A 401 9.23 8.02 -19.94
N ARG A 402 9.59 7.09 -20.85
CA ARG A 402 9.90 7.41 -22.25
C ARG A 402 8.66 7.94 -22.99
N ALA A 403 7.49 7.35 -22.74
CA ALA A 403 6.24 7.79 -23.33
C ALA A 403 5.90 9.22 -22.89
N LYS A 404 5.95 9.50 -21.58
CA LYS A 404 5.73 10.85 -21.03
C LYS A 404 6.69 11.88 -21.62
N ALA A 405 7.99 11.57 -21.70
CA ALA A 405 8.96 12.48 -22.30
C ALA A 405 8.59 12.83 -23.74
N ARG A 406 8.30 11.81 -24.56
CA ARG A 406 7.92 11.97 -25.97
C ARG A 406 6.63 12.79 -26.13
N GLU A 407 5.61 12.52 -25.32
CA GLU A 407 4.32 13.23 -25.35
C GLU A 407 4.48 14.73 -25.05
N LEU A 408 5.39 15.07 -24.14
CA LEU A 408 5.70 16.46 -23.78
C LEU A 408 6.76 17.11 -24.69
N GLY A 409 7.22 16.41 -25.73
CA GLY A 409 8.20 16.93 -26.70
C GLY A 409 9.67 16.84 -26.27
N TYR A 410 9.96 16.08 -25.21
CA TYR A 410 11.30 15.77 -24.73
C TYR A 410 11.81 14.43 -25.29
N LYS A 411 13.07 14.10 -24.96
CA LYS A 411 13.68 12.79 -25.24
C LYS A 411 13.96 12.06 -23.93
N GLY A 412 14.42 10.81 -24.01
CA GLY A 412 14.86 10.06 -22.82
C GLY A 412 13.71 9.71 -21.87
N ALA A 413 14.01 9.61 -20.57
CA ALA A 413 13.07 9.24 -19.54
C ALA A 413 12.67 10.43 -18.64
N PHE A 414 11.46 10.94 -18.85
CA PHE A 414 10.78 11.81 -17.90
C PHE A 414 9.85 10.94 -17.05
N TYR A 415 10.27 10.57 -15.84
CA TYR A 415 9.45 9.73 -14.98
C TYR A 415 8.14 10.42 -14.58
N ALA A 416 7.10 9.62 -14.40
CA ALA A 416 5.81 10.08 -13.89
C ALA A 416 5.96 10.72 -12.51
N TRP A 417 5.25 11.82 -12.27
CA TRP A 417 5.15 12.42 -10.94
C TRP A 417 4.41 11.48 -9.99
N VAL A 418 3.34 10.86 -10.50
CA VAL A 418 2.60 9.79 -9.81
C VAL A 418 2.66 8.56 -10.68
N SER A 419 3.32 7.51 -10.17
CA SER A 419 3.64 6.30 -10.94
C SER A 419 2.95 5.07 -10.37
N GLY A 420 2.05 4.47 -11.15
CA GLY A 420 1.34 3.24 -10.81
C GLY A 420 2.07 1.98 -11.32
N LYS A 421 1.31 1.01 -11.84
CA LYS A 421 1.82 -0.28 -12.34
C LYS A 421 2.81 -0.18 -13.51
N ASP A 422 2.52 0.69 -14.47
CA ASP A 422 3.12 0.68 -15.82
C ASP A 422 4.03 1.89 -16.10
N GLY A 423 4.16 2.80 -15.14
CA GLY A 423 5.04 3.96 -15.26
C GLY A 423 4.44 5.16 -15.99
N TYR A 424 3.23 5.03 -16.52
CA TYR A 424 2.54 6.15 -17.15
C TYR A 424 2.11 7.18 -16.10
N GLU A 425 2.03 8.44 -16.52
CA GLU A 425 1.59 9.52 -15.65
C GLU A 425 0.12 9.36 -15.28
N ILE A 426 -0.14 9.18 -13.97
CA ILE A 426 -1.51 9.14 -13.45
C ILE A 426 -1.86 10.37 -12.61
N CYS A 427 -0.96 11.35 -12.51
CA CYS A 427 -1.25 12.65 -11.91
C CYS A 427 -2.19 13.48 -12.81
N PRO A 428 -3.42 13.79 -12.37
CA PRO A 428 -4.33 14.58 -13.18
C PRO A 428 -3.84 16.02 -13.34
N SER A 429 -4.10 16.61 -14.51
CA SER A 429 -3.72 18.00 -14.75
C SER A 429 -4.46 19.02 -13.90
N HIS A 430 -5.63 18.62 -13.41
CA HIS A 430 -6.46 19.41 -12.50
C HIS A 430 -6.54 18.70 -11.16
N PHE A 431 -5.45 18.77 -10.38
CA PHE A 431 -5.34 18.08 -9.10
C PHE A 431 -6.25 18.73 -8.05
N PHE A 432 -6.23 20.07 -7.96
CA PHE A 432 -7.02 20.83 -7.00
C PHE A 432 -8.16 21.63 -7.63
N VAL A 433 -9.06 22.06 -6.77
CA VAL A 433 -10.16 22.98 -7.08
C VAL A 433 -9.92 24.27 -6.29
N ASP A 434 -10.16 25.41 -6.93
CA ASP A 434 -10.23 26.69 -6.25
C ASP A 434 -11.49 26.72 -5.38
N VAL A 435 -11.29 26.65 -4.06
CA VAL A 435 -12.37 26.60 -3.08
C VAL A 435 -13.24 27.87 -3.06
N LEU A 436 -12.77 28.98 -3.61
CA LEU A 436 -13.53 30.23 -3.68
C LEU A 436 -14.46 30.27 -4.90
N SER A 437 -14.02 29.73 -6.04
CA SER A 437 -14.77 29.78 -7.30
C SER A 437 -15.42 28.46 -7.71
N GLY A 438 -15.02 27.33 -7.09
CA GLY A 438 -15.43 25.98 -7.46
C GLY A 438 -14.80 25.48 -8.77
N ARG A 439 -13.86 26.23 -9.37
CA ARG A 439 -13.24 25.87 -10.66
C ARG A 439 -12.02 24.99 -10.46
N ALA A 440 -11.80 24.08 -11.40
CA ALA A 440 -10.57 23.30 -11.48
C ALA A 440 -9.34 24.22 -11.68
N ILE A 441 -8.26 23.96 -10.95
CA ILE A 441 -6.98 24.65 -11.11
C ILE A 441 -6.03 23.74 -11.88
N ARG A 442 -5.35 24.29 -12.91
CA ARG A 442 -4.21 23.62 -13.53
C ARG A 442 -2.99 23.79 -12.63
N ASN A 443 -2.52 22.69 -12.06
CA ASN A 443 -1.23 22.60 -11.40
C ASN A 443 -0.28 21.79 -12.27
N HIS A 444 0.99 22.18 -12.33
CA HIS A 444 2.00 21.60 -13.21
C HIS A 444 2.93 20.56 -12.52
N PHE A 445 2.40 19.85 -11.52
CA PHE A 445 3.10 18.70 -10.89
C PHE A 445 3.56 17.67 -11.94
N ASN A 446 2.66 17.36 -12.87
CA ASN A 446 2.86 16.28 -13.83
C ASN A 446 3.79 16.63 -15.01
N ASP A 447 4.10 17.91 -15.27
CA ASP A 447 4.87 18.32 -16.45
C ASP A 447 6.00 19.32 -16.18
N TRP A 448 5.99 20.09 -15.10
CA TRP A 448 7.08 21.04 -14.77
C TRP A 448 7.95 20.62 -13.58
N GLN A 449 7.50 19.67 -12.77
CA GLN A 449 8.26 19.16 -11.62
C GLN A 449 9.26 18.08 -12.04
N ILE A 450 10.20 18.48 -12.91
CA ILE A 450 11.08 17.55 -13.62
C ILE A 450 12.09 16.84 -12.72
N HIS A 451 12.25 17.26 -11.46
CA HIS A 451 13.30 16.76 -10.58
C HIS A 451 13.15 15.28 -10.22
N ILE A 452 11.95 14.69 -10.37
CA ILE A 452 11.74 13.24 -10.21
C ILE A 452 12.72 12.38 -11.02
N SER A 453 13.03 12.76 -12.27
CA SER A 453 13.97 11.99 -13.09
C SER A 453 15.40 12.01 -12.53
N PRO A 454 16.04 13.17 -12.27
CA PRO A 454 17.35 13.18 -11.64
C PRO A 454 17.35 12.67 -10.19
N ASP A 455 16.22 12.70 -9.47
CA ASP A 455 16.11 12.07 -8.14
C ASP A 455 16.23 10.54 -8.22
N ILE A 456 15.59 9.92 -9.21
CA ILE A 456 15.73 8.48 -9.46
C ILE A 456 17.17 8.13 -9.87
N ALA A 457 17.79 8.91 -10.75
CA ALA A 457 19.18 8.69 -11.13
C ALA A 457 20.14 8.90 -9.94
N TYR A 458 19.88 9.89 -9.08
CA TYR A 458 20.60 10.08 -7.83
C TYR A 458 20.46 8.84 -6.93
N ALA A 459 19.27 8.27 -6.80
CA ALA A 459 19.03 7.07 -6.02
C ALA A 459 19.78 5.84 -6.56
N VAL A 460 19.89 5.71 -7.89
CA VAL A 460 20.75 4.69 -8.53
C VAL A 460 22.22 4.87 -8.14
N PHE A 461 22.74 6.10 -8.17
CA PHE A 461 24.12 6.36 -7.75
C PHE A 461 24.33 6.14 -6.25
N LEU A 462 23.38 6.54 -5.41
CA LEU A 462 23.43 6.30 -3.98
C LEU A 462 23.46 4.79 -3.68
N TYR A 463 22.63 4.00 -4.37
CA TYR A 463 22.63 2.55 -4.26
C TYR A 463 23.99 1.95 -4.67
N LEU A 464 24.54 2.38 -5.81
CA LEU A 464 25.86 1.94 -6.27
C LEU A 464 26.97 2.30 -5.27
N ASP A 465 26.98 3.54 -4.77
CA ASP A 465 28.00 4.03 -3.85
C ASP A 465 28.00 3.27 -2.52
N VAL A 466 26.83 2.77 -2.08
CA VAL A 466 26.69 2.01 -0.83
C VAL A 466 26.95 0.50 -1.02
N THR A 467 26.55 -0.07 -2.15
CA THR A 467 26.54 -1.54 -2.35
C THR A 467 27.63 -2.08 -3.28
N ASP A 468 28.20 -1.23 -4.14
CA ASP A 468 29.08 -1.62 -5.25
C ASP A 468 28.48 -2.72 -6.16
N ASP A 469 27.13 -2.80 -6.26
CA ASP A 469 26.39 -3.79 -7.04
C ASP A 469 26.40 -3.45 -8.55
N TRP A 470 27.49 -3.82 -9.21
CA TRP A 470 27.66 -3.64 -10.67
C TRP A 470 26.74 -4.55 -11.49
N ASP A 471 26.28 -5.69 -10.95
CA ASP A 471 25.30 -6.54 -11.65
C ASP A 471 23.96 -5.81 -11.81
N PHE A 472 23.53 -5.05 -10.79
CA PHE A 472 22.38 -4.16 -10.92
C PHE A 472 22.63 -3.04 -11.93
N ILE A 473 23.81 -2.42 -11.92
CA ILE A 473 24.12 -1.33 -12.86
C ILE A 473 24.10 -1.83 -14.31
N SER A 474 24.78 -2.94 -14.60
CA SER A 474 24.79 -3.55 -15.93
C SER A 474 23.41 -4.04 -16.36
N GLY A 475 22.63 -4.62 -15.44
CA GLY A 475 21.31 -5.17 -15.78
C GLY A 475 20.20 -4.12 -15.90
N TYR A 476 20.30 -3.00 -15.18
CA TYR A 476 19.19 -2.06 -14.98
C TYR A 476 19.63 -0.60 -14.84
N GLY A 477 20.54 -0.32 -13.90
CA GLY A 477 20.84 1.03 -13.45
C GLY A 477 21.43 1.95 -14.52
N ALA A 478 22.32 1.45 -15.37
CA ALA A 478 22.94 2.24 -16.42
C ALA A 478 21.92 2.72 -17.47
N GLU A 479 20.95 1.88 -17.84
CA GLU A 479 19.90 2.26 -18.79
C GLU A 479 19.01 3.38 -18.22
N ILE A 480 18.62 3.29 -16.94
CA ILE A 480 17.88 4.35 -16.24
C ILE A 480 18.66 5.67 -16.30
N VAL A 481 19.94 5.64 -15.88
CA VAL A 481 20.78 6.84 -15.77
C VAL A 481 20.97 7.49 -17.14
N PHE A 482 21.27 6.72 -18.19
CA PHE A 482 21.49 7.29 -19.52
C PHE A 482 20.22 7.86 -20.15
N GLU A 483 19.06 7.23 -19.95
CA GLU A 483 17.79 7.78 -20.44
C GLU A 483 17.37 9.03 -19.66
N VAL A 484 17.63 9.10 -18.35
CA VAL A 484 17.46 10.33 -17.57
C VAL A 484 18.41 11.43 -18.06
N ALA A 485 19.69 11.11 -18.31
CA ALA A 485 20.65 12.07 -18.85
C ALA A 485 20.21 12.63 -20.21
N ARG A 486 19.67 11.76 -21.08
CA ARG A 486 19.08 12.16 -22.36
C ARG A 486 17.85 13.07 -22.20
N PHE A 487 17.01 12.81 -21.20
CA PHE A 487 15.90 13.70 -20.85
C PHE A 487 16.39 15.08 -20.44
N LEU A 488 17.31 15.15 -19.49
CA LEU A 488 17.89 16.41 -19.02
C LEU A 488 18.57 17.20 -20.15
N GLN A 489 19.30 16.52 -21.04
CA GLN A 489 19.86 17.10 -22.26
C GLN A 489 18.79 17.72 -23.16
N SER A 490 17.60 17.14 -23.24
CA SER A 490 16.50 17.70 -24.03
C SER A 490 15.75 18.85 -23.33
N CYS A 491 15.90 19.00 -22.01
CA CYS A 491 15.25 20.06 -21.23
C CYS A 491 16.07 21.35 -21.12
N VAL A 492 17.40 21.26 -21.17
CA VAL A 492 18.25 22.43 -20.96
C VAL A 492 18.12 23.45 -22.09
N TYR A 493 18.03 24.72 -21.72
CA TYR A 493 18.00 25.85 -22.64
C TYR A 493 19.38 26.52 -22.69
N TYR A 494 20.04 26.47 -23.84
CA TYR A 494 21.30 27.18 -24.03
C TYR A 494 21.04 28.67 -24.27
N LYS A 495 21.67 29.55 -23.49
CA LYS A 495 21.67 31.01 -23.69
C LYS A 495 23.01 31.45 -24.32
N PRO A 496 23.08 31.65 -25.65
CA PRO A 496 24.34 31.95 -26.34
C PRO A 496 25.03 33.21 -25.83
N GLU A 497 24.26 34.26 -25.52
CA GLU A 497 24.77 35.54 -25.02
C GLU A 497 25.48 35.42 -23.67
N LYS A 498 25.07 34.44 -22.85
CA LYS A 498 25.65 34.16 -21.53
C LYS A 498 26.57 32.94 -21.54
N GLN A 499 26.70 32.26 -22.70
CA GLN A 499 27.44 31.03 -22.92
C GLN A 499 27.19 29.94 -21.86
N ARG A 500 25.94 29.82 -21.40
CA ARG A 500 25.54 28.91 -20.31
C ARG A 500 24.22 28.21 -20.61
N TYR A 501 23.98 27.11 -19.92
CA TYR A 501 22.68 26.44 -19.92
C TYR A 501 21.83 26.94 -18.75
N GLU A 502 20.53 26.94 -18.94
CA GLU A 502 19.52 27.25 -17.93
C GLU A 502 18.39 26.22 -18.01
N LEU A 503 17.68 26.03 -16.90
CA LEU A 503 16.42 25.30 -16.87
C LEU A 503 15.31 26.31 -16.61
N ILE A 504 14.29 26.34 -17.47
CA ILE A 504 13.25 27.38 -17.45
C ILE A 504 11.87 26.75 -17.28
N ARG A 505 10.93 27.51 -16.71
CA ARG A 505 9.54 27.08 -16.49
C ARG A 505 9.45 25.73 -15.75
N LEU A 506 9.95 25.74 -14.53
CA LEU A 506 10.00 24.60 -13.63
C LEU A 506 9.00 24.72 -12.48
N LEU A 507 8.85 23.60 -11.79
CA LEU A 507 8.36 23.49 -10.42
C LEU A 507 9.43 22.76 -9.61
N GLY A 508 9.81 23.30 -8.45
CA GLY A 508 10.75 22.65 -7.54
C GLY A 508 10.04 21.83 -6.46
N PRO A 509 10.77 21.31 -5.46
CA PRO A 509 10.15 20.66 -4.30
C PRO A 509 9.18 21.55 -3.50
N ASP A 510 9.38 22.88 -3.55
CA ASP A 510 8.38 23.84 -3.08
C ASP A 510 7.28 24.00 -4.15
N GLU A 511 6.22 23.21 -3.96
CA GLU A 511 5.09 23.09 -4.89
C GLU A 511 4.22 24.35 -5.01
N TYR A 512 4.41 25.36 -4.17
CA TYR A 512 3.65 26.61 -4.25
C TYR A 512 4.14 27.57 -5.34
N HIS A 513 5.36 27.38 -5.83
CA HIS A 513 5.99 28.28 -6.80
C HIS A 513 6.20 27.59 -8.15
N GLU A 514 5.15 27.62 -8.99
CA GLU A 514 5.17 27.17 -10.38
C GLU A 514 5.75 28.23 -11.34
N ASN A 515 6.20 27.79 -12.53
CA ASN A 515 6.79 28.64 -13.57
C ASN A 515 8.04 29.42 -13.10
N VAL A 516 8.89 28.76 -12.30
CA VAL A 516 10.17 29.33 -11.85
C VAL A 516 11.31 28.94 -12.77
N ASP A 517 12.29 29.82 -12.93
CA ASP A 517 13.51 29.53 -13.69
C ASP A 517 14.66 29.18 -12.74
N ASN A 518 15.52 28.26 -13.17
CA ASN A 518 16.77 27.89 -12.52
C ASN A 518 16.61 27.53 -11.03
N ASN A 519 15.53 26.82 -10.70
CA ASN A 519 15.34 26.27 -9.34
C ASN A 519 16.62 25.56 -8.89
N PHE A 520 17.15 25.97 -7.73
CA PHE A 520 18.47 25.52 -7.28
C PHE A 520 18.54 24.00 -7.12
N PHE A 521 17.52 23.38 -6.52
CA PHE A 521 17.48 21.93 -6.31
C PHE A 521 17.52 21.19 -7.65
N THR A 522 16.63 21.54 -8.57
CA THR A 522 16.57 20.90 -9.90
C THR A 522 17.87 21.11 -10.69
N ALA A 523 18.44 22.32 -10.67
CA ALA A 523 19.68 22.62 -11.38
C ALA A 523 20.89 21.89 -10.77
N PHE A 524 20.95 21.80 -9.45
CA PHE A 524 22.01 21.07 -8.74
C PHE A 524 21.93 19.56 -9.04
N GLN A 525 20.74 18.96 -8.90
CA GLN A 525 20.50 17.55 -9.21
C GLN A 525 20.82 17.24 -10.68
N THR A 526 20.40 18.09 -11.61
CA THR A 526 20.71 17.94 -13.05
C THR A 526 22.21 17.94 -13.29
N ARG A 527 22.95 18.90 -12.70
CA ARG A 527 24.41 18.96 -12.83
C ARG A 527 25.08 17.71 -12.27
N PHE A 528 24.65 17.26 -11.09
CA PHE A 528 25.17 16.06 -10.44
C PHE A 528 24.99 14.83 -11.33
N VAL A 529 23.75 14.59 -11.79
CA VAL A 529 23.41 13.42 -12.60
C VAL A 529 24.13 13.43 -13.95
N LEU A 530 24.17 14.56 -14.66
CA LEU A 530 24.86 14.62 -15.96
C LEU A 530 26.38 14.40 -15.81
N SER A 531 26.99 14.96 -14.76
CA SER A 531 28.41 14.70 -14.46
C SER A 531 28.66 13.23 -14.15
N ARG A 532 27.81 12.60 -13.31
CA ARG A 532 27.98 11.19 -12.91
C ARG A 532 27.63 10.22 -14.05
N ALA A 533 26.66 10.54 -14.90
CA ALA A 533 26.33 9.77 -16.09
C ALA A 533 27.50 9.76 -17.09
N ALA A 534 28.18 10.89 -17.27
CA ALA A 534 29.37 10.95 -18.11
C ALA A 534 30.51 10.07 -17.55
N SER A 535 30.70 10.04 -16.23
CA SER A 535 31.65 9.11 -15.58
C SER A 535 31.22 7.65 -15.74
N LEU A 536 29.93 7.34 -15.51
CA LEU A 536 29.39 5.99 -15.62
C LEU A 536 29.56 5.42 -17.04
N PHE A 537 29.42 6.25 -18.07
CA PHE A 537 29.66 5.84 -19.45
C PHE A 537 31.06 5.24 -19.66
N ASP A 538 32.09 5.85 -19.05
CA ASP A 538 33.46 5.36 -19.12
C ASP A 538 33.73 4.20 -18.15
N GLU A 539 33.16 4.27 -16.94
CA GLU A 539 33.29 3.21 -15.93
C GLU A 539 32.67 1.89 -16.39
N LEU A 540 31.47 1.94 -16.99
CA LEU A 540 30.79 0.76 -17.52
C LEU A 540 31.61 0.11 -18.65
N MET A 541 32.22 0.90 -19.53
CA MET A 541 33.11 0.36 -20.56
C MET A 541 34.33 -0.37 -19.99
N ASN A 542 34.78 -0.02 -18.78
CA ASN A 542 35.88 -0.73 -18.10
C ASN A 542 35.39 -1.94 -17.29
N LYS A 543 34.22 -1.85 -16.67
CA LYS A 543 33.66 -2.87 -15.77
C LYS A 543 32.91 -3.98 -16.49
N ASP A 544 32.14 -3.62 -17.50
CA ASP A 544 31.32 -4.52 -18.32
C ASP A 544 31.21 -3.98 -19.77
N PRO A 545 32.25 -4.20 -20.59
CA PRO A 545 32.29 -3.69 -21.96
C PRO A 545 31.16 -4.22 -22.84
N ASP A 546 30.74 -5.46 -22.63
CA ASP A 546 29.67 -6.10 -23.41
C ASP A 546 28.33 -5.41 -23.16
N CYS A 547 28.00 -5.16 -21.89
CA CYS A 547 26.82 -4.35 -21.53
C CYS A 547 26.94 -2.92 -22.08
N ALA A 548 28.10 -2.28 -21.91
CA ALA A 548 28.31 -0.92 -22.40
C ALA A 548 28.04 -0.79 -23.90
N LEU A 549 28.57 -1.71 -24.71
CA LEU A 549 28.35 -1.74 -26.17
C LEU A 549 26.89 -2.05 -26.52
N ALA A 550 26.26 -2.98 -25.79
CA ALA A 550 24.85 -3.31 -25.99
C ALA A 550 23.94 -2.12 -25.69
N LEU A 551 24.18 -1.38 -24.61
CA LEU A 551 23.43 -0.17 -24.26
C LEU A 551 23.70 0.97 -25.24
N GLN A 552 24.95 1.16 -25.67
CA GLN A 552 25.27 2.15 -26.71
C GLN A 552 24.52 1.87 -28.01
N GLN A 553 24.44 0.61 -28.42
CA GLN A 553 23.67 0.21 -29.59
C GLN A 553 22.16 0.37 -29.36
N LYS A 554 21.62 -0.16 -28.26
CA LYS A 554 20.18 -0.14 -27.93
C LYS A 554 19.65 1.29 -27.83
N LEU A 555 20.40 2.16 -27.18
CA LEU A 555 20.00 3.53 -26.93
C LEU A 555 20.48 4.48 -28.02
N GLU A 556 21.33 4.05 -28.96
CA GLU A 556 22.02 4.93 -29.92
C GLU A 556 22.85 6.02 -29.21
N LEU A 557 23.58 5.64 -28.16
CA LEU A 557 24.46 6.56 -27.42
C LEU A 557 25.85 6.64 -28.05
N SER A 558 26.37 7.86 -28.09
CA SER A 558 27.65 8.20 -28.70
C SER A 558 28.57 8.94 -27.74
N GLN A 559 29.85 9.03 -28.11
CA GLN A 559 30.81 9.90 -27.41
C GLN A 559 30.35 11.37 -27.38
N SER A 560 29.63 11.84 -28.42
CA SER A 560 29.10 13.20 -28.43
C SER A 560 27.98 13.44 -27.41
N ASP A 561 27.19 12.42 -27.06
CA ASP A 561 26.19 12.55 -25.98
C ASP A 561 26.89 12.73 -24.64
N LYS A 562 27.90 11.91 -24.34
CA LYS A 562 28.75 12.05 -23.15
C LYS A 562 29.40 13.42 -23.06
N ASP A 563 29.98 13.90 -24.16
CA ASP A 563 30.62 15.21 -24.24
C ASP A 563 29.61 16.34 -23.98
N PHE A 564 28.39 16.21 -24.49
CA PHE A 564 27.31 17.16 -24.22
C PHE A 564 26.89 17.14 -22.75
N TRP A 565 26.74 15.97 -22.13
CA TRP A 565 26.40 15.87 -20.69
C TRP A 565 27.43 16.57 -19.82
N LYS A 566 28.72 16.35 -20.13
CA LYS A 566 29.83 17.02 -19.44
C LYS A 566 29.76 18.53 -19.63
N ASP A 567 29.60 18.99 -20.87
CA ASP A 567 29.53 20.41 -21.21
C ASP A 567 28.35 21.13 -20.53
N VAL A 568 27.17 20.48 -20.45
CA VAL A 568 26.04 20.99 -19.67
C VAL A 568 26.37 21.03 -18.19
N SER A 569 26.95 19.97 -17.61
CA SER A 569 27.28 19.93 -16.19
C SER A 569 28.24 21.06 -15.76
N GLU A 570 29.16 21.45 -16.65
CA GLU A 570 30.14 22.52 -16.40
C GLU A 570 29.53 23.92 -16.59
N ARG A 571 28.56 24.07 -17.50
CA ARG A 571 28.00 25.36 -17.93
C ARG A 571 26.56 25.61 -17.52
N LEU A 572 25.91 24.69 -16.80
CA LEU A 572 24.56 24.89 -16.25
C LEU A 572 24.61 25.94 -15.13
N LEU A 573 23.69 26.91 -15.20
CA LEU A 573 23.52 27.86 -14.11
C LEU A 573 23.03 27.15 -12.85
N VAL A 574 23.89 27.11 -11.84
CA VAL A 574 23.54 26.74 -10.47
C VAL A 574 23.84 27.94 -9.59
N HIS A 575 22.82 28.44 -8.89
CA HIS A 575 22.97 29.58 -7.99
C HIS A 575 24.02 29.28 -6.92
N LYS A 576 24.83 30.30 -6.60
CA LYS A 576 25.86 30.21 -5.56
C LYS A 576 25.38 30.99 -4.34
N PRO A 577 25.86 30.63 -3.13
CA PRO A 577 25.58 31.42 -1.95
C PRO A 577 25.96 32.89 -2.19
N SER A 578 25.05 33.78 -1.82
CA SER A 578 25.30 35.22 -1.72
C SER A 578 26.34 35.53 -0.63
N SER A 579 26.71 36.80 -0.48
CA SER A 579 27.64 37.23 0.57
C SER A 579 27.15 36.93 2.00
N SER A 580 25.85 36.71 2.21
CA SER A 580 25.28 36.28 3.48
C SER A 580 25.21 34.75 3.64
N GLY A 581 25.67 33.98 2.66
CA GLY A 581 25.64 32.52 2.67
C GLY A 581 24.31 31.89 2.24
N VAL A 582 23.32 32.70 1.85
CA VAL A 582 22.02 32.22 1.36
C VAL A 582 22.07 32.00 -0.15
N ILE A 583 21.55 30.87 -0.62
CA ILE A 583 21.39 30.54 -2.04
C ILE A 583 20.07 31.08 -2.56
#